data_AF-A0A9E4Q8T5-F1
#
_entry.id   AF-A0A9E4Q8T5-F1
#
_cell.length_a   1.000
_cell.length_b   1.000
_cell.length_c   1.000
_cell.angle_alpha   90.00
_cell.angle_beta   90.00
_cell.angle_gamma   90.00
#
_symmetry.space_group_name_H-M   'P 1'
#
loop_
_entity.id
_entity.type
_entity.pdbx_description
1 polymer ?
#
loop_
_entity_poly.entity_id
_entity_poly.type
_entity_poly.pdbx_seq_one_letter_code
_entity_poly.pdbx_strand_id
1 'polypeptide(L)' 'MGLPGKKCSVTAHHGDSRNPASQDELVGKFRFLTSDVLGEARTQQVIDTVSRLDSLDDVGELTGLLAGK' A
#
# COMPACT_ATOMS: atom_id res chain seq x y z
N MET A 1 -17.09 -25.35 37.23
CA MET A 1 -17.76 -24.25 36.49
C MET A 1 -16.68 -23.39 35.86
N GLY A 2 -16.48 -23.50 34.54
CA GLY A 2 -15.55 -22.64 33.79
C GLY A 2 -16.27 -21.39 33.28
N LEU A 3 -15.64 -20.23 33.42
CA LEU A 3 -16.16 -18.96 32.91
C LEU A 3 -16.35 -19.05 31.38
N PRO A 4 -17.47 -18.55 30.81
CA PRO A 4 -17.68 -18.57 29.38
C PRO A 4 -16.62 -17.69 28.70
N GLY A 5 -15.81 -18.30 27.83
CA GLY A 5 -14.81 -17.59 27.04
C GLY A 5 -15.47 -16.47 26.23
N LYS A 6 -15.09 -15.22 26.50
CA LYS A 6 -15.50 -14.07 25.67
C LYS A 6 -15.10 -14.36 24.23
N LYS A 7 -16.07 -14.50 23.32
CA LYS A 7 -15.81 -14.40 21.89
C LYS A 7 -15.43 -12.95 21.60
N CYS A 8 -14.18 -12.72 21.21
CA CYS A 8 -13.76 -11.43 20.67
C CYS A 8 -14.28 -11.32 19.23
N SER A 9 -15.34 -10.54 19.01
CA SER A 9 -15.76 -10.17 17.65
C SER A 9 -14.92 -8.99 17.17
N VAL A 10 -14.28 -9.12 16.01
CA VAL A 10 -13.64 -7.98 15.34
C VAL A 10 -14.71 -7.21 14.57
N THR A 11 -14.89 -5.93 14.89
CA THR A 11 -15.89 -5.05 14.25
C THR A 11 -15.31 -4.22 13.11
N ALA A 12 -13.99 -4.01 13.10
CA ALA A 12 -13.22 -3.41 12.02
C ALA A 12 -11.79 -4.01 12.00
N HIS A 13 -11.35 -4.50 10.84
CA HIS A 13 -9.99 -5.00 10.66
C HIS A 13 -9.02 -3.84 10.38
N HIS A 14 -7.73 -4.01 10.68
CA HIS A 14 -6.71 -3.05 10.27
C HIS A 14 -6.66 -2.94 8.73
N GLY A 15 -6.72 -1.71 8.22
CA GLY A 15 -6.94 -1.40 6.81
C GLY A 15 -8.40 -1.15 6.40
N ASP A 16 -9.38 -1.37 7.28
CA ASP A 16 -10.77 -0.93 7.09
C ASP A 16 -10.84 0.60 7.11
N SER A 17 -11.83 1.21 6.45
CA SER A 17 -12.00 2.67 6.50
C SER A 17 -12.18 3.22 7.92
N ARG A 18 -12.65 2.39 8.86
CA ARG A 18 -12.82 2.70 10.29
C ARG A 18 -11.58 2.38 11.13
N ASN A 19 -10.59 1.70 10.56
CA ASN A 19 -9.28 1.43 11.17
C ASN A 19 -8.20 1.47 10.08
N PRO A 20 -7.92 2.66 9.50
CA PRO A 20 -7.11 2.77 8.30
C PRO A 20 -5.64 2.47 8.60
N ALA A 21 -4.96 1.86 7.63
CA ALA A 21 -3.52 1.77 7.63
C ALA A 21 -2.91 3.17 7.39
N SER A 22 -1.79 3.43 8.05
CA SER A 22 -1.00 4.65 7.81
C SER A 22 -0.36 4.63 6.42
N GLN A 23 0.06 5.81 5.95
CA GLN A 23 0.75 5.94 4.67
C GLN A 23 2.04 5.09 4.64
N ASP A 24 2.82 5.08 5.72
CA ASP A 24 4.07 4.30 5.79
C ASP A 24 3.81 2.80 5.73
N GLU A 25 2.73 2.32 6.35
CA GLU A 25 2.31 0.91 6.24
C GLU A 25 1.91 0.55 4.81
N LEU A 26 1.18 1.44 4.13
CA LEU A 26 0.79 1.24 2.74
C LEU A 26 2.02 1.23 1.81
N VAL A 27 2.95 2.17 2.00
CA VAL A 27 4.21 2.24 1.25
C VAL A 27 5.08 1.01 1.53
N GLY A 28 5.20 0.59 2.79
CA GLY A 28 5.95 -0.61 3.18
C GLY A 28 5.36 -1.88 2.54
N LYS A 29 4.04 -2.02 2.57
CA LYS A 29 3.34 -3.12 1.89
C LYS A 29 3.54 -3.08 0.38
N PHE A 30 3.48 -1.90 -0.24
CA PHE A 30 3.74 -1.75 -1.66
C PHE A 30 5.16 -2.21 -2.03
N ARG A 31 6.19 -1.72 -1.31
CA ARG A 31 7.58 -2.14 -1.51
C ARG A 31 7.73 -3.65 -1.43
N PHE A 32 7.18 -4.26 -0.38
CA PHE A 32 7.23 -5.71 -0.18
C PHE A 32 6.65 -6.48 -1.38
N LEU A 33 5.56 -6.00 -1.97
CA LEU A 33 4.91 -6.67 -3.09
C LEU A 33 5.61 -6.46 -4.45
N THR A 34 6.31 -5.34 -4.62
CA THR A 34 6.82 -4.94 -5.95
C THR A 34 8.32 -5.04 -6.12
N SER A 35 9.11 -5.12 -5.04
CA SER A 35 10.57 -5.17 -5.13
C SER A 35 11.07 -6.28 -6.08
N ASP A 36 10.47 -7.47 -6.02
CA ASP A 36 10.86 -8.61 -6.87
C ASP A 36 10.42 -8.47 -8.33
N VAL A 37 9.38 -7.67 -8.60
CA VAL A 37 8.77 -7.52 -9.94
C VAL A 37 9.35 -6.32 -10.68
N LEU A 38 9.52 -5.19 -9.99
CA LEU A 38 9.95 -3.92 -10.57
C LEU A 38 11.43 -3.63 -10.30
N GLY A 39 12.01 -4.25 -9.27
CA GLY A 39 13.27 -3.82 -8.68
C GLY A 39 13.08 -2.67 -7.70
N GLU A 40 14.00 -2.54 -6.74
CA GLU A 40 13.94 -1.53 -5.66
C GLU A 40 13.90 -0.10 -6.20
N ALA A 41 14.76 0.21 -7.18
CA ALA A 41 14.86 1.55 -7.75
C ALA A 41 13.56 1.98 -8.44
N ARG A 42 12.98 1.10 -9.26
CA ARG A 42 11.72 1.39 -9.96
C ARG A 42 10.54 1.44 -8.99
N THR A 43 10.54 0.57 -7.98
CA THR A 43 9.56 0.62 -6.88
C THR A 43 9.57 1.99 -6.20
N GLN A 44 10.76 2.53 -5.90
CA GLN A 44 10.88 3.88 -5.33
C GLN A 44 10.32 4.95 -6.27
N GLN A 45 10.65 4.89 -7.57
CA GLN A 45 10.15 5.85 -8.56
C GLN A 45 8.61 5.86 -8.65
N VAL A 46 7.96 4.70 -8.54
CA VAL A 46 6.49 4.61 -8.51
C VAL A 46 5.94 5.28 -7.25
N ILE A 47 6.52 5.02 -6.08
CA ILE A 47 6.11 5.66 -4.81
C ILE A 47 6.21 7.18 -4.91
N ASP A 48 7.34 7.68 -5.41
CA ASP A 48 7.59 9.12 -5.54
C ASP A 48 6.70 9.79 -6.60
N THR A 49 6.24 9.04 -7.60
CA THR A 49 5.32 9.56 -8.63
C THR A 49 3.87 9.58 -8.12
N VAL A 50 3.45 8.55 -7.38
CA VAL A 50 2.11 8.49 -6.77
C VAL A 50 1.95 9.52 -5.65
N SER A 51 3.02 9.85 -4.90
CA SER A 51 2.97 10.85 -3.82
C SER A 51 2.76 12.29 -4.31
N ARG A 52 3.00 12.55 -5.60
CA ARG A 52 2.82 13.85 -6.28
C ARG A 52 1.78 13.80 -7.40
N LEU A 53 0.86 12.83 -7.35
CA LEU A 53 -0.05 12.54 -8.45
C LEU A 53 -0.99 13.72 -8.77
N ASP A 54 -1.31 14.53 -7.77
CA ASP A 54 -2.13 15.74 -7.88
C ASP A 54 -1.44 16.88 -8.65
N SER A 55 -0.11 16.83 -8.78
CA SER A 55 0.70 17.79 -9.54
C SER A 55 1.35 17.18 -10.78
N LEU A 56 0.88 16.02 -11.25
CA LEU A 56 1.47 15.32 -12.38
C LEU A 56 0.91 15.87 -13.70
N ASP A 57 1.79 16.41 -14.56
CA ASP A 57 1.40 16.98 -15.86
C ASP A 57 1.06 15.90 -16.90
N ASP A 58 1.73 14.74 -16.83
CA ASP A 58 1.52 13.62 -17.76
C ASP A 58 1.42 12.27 -17.03
N VAL A 59 0.27 11.62 -17.15
CA VAL A 59 0.04 10.26 -16.62
C VAL A 59 0.93 9.19 -17.28
N GLY A 60 1.51 9.50 -18.43
CA GLY A 60 2.57 8.75 -19.10
C GLY A 60 3.76 8.45 -18.20
N GLU A 61 4.11 9.39 -17.29
CA GLU A 61 5.19 9.19 -16.32
C GLU A 61 4.95 7.98 -15.42
N LEU A 62 3.73 7.86 -14.87
CA LEU A 62 3.37 6.74 -13.99
C LEU A 62 3.23 5.45 -14.79
N THR A 63 2.51 5.48 -15.91
CA THR A 63 2.25 4.27 -16.71
C THR A 63 3.52 3.70 -17.33
N GLY A 64 4.50 4.54 -17.69
CA GLY A 64 5.82 4.11 -18.15
C GLY A 64 6.63 3.38 -17.08
N LEU A 65 6.49 3.76 -15.80
CA LEU A 65 7.12 3.06 -14.68
C LEU A 65 6.48 1.69 -14.42
N LEU A 66 5.18 1.54 -14.71
CA LEU A 66 4.43 0.31 -14.52
C LEU A 66 4.50 -0.66 -15.70
N ALA A 67 4.97 -0.20 -16.86
CA ALA A 67 5.21 -1.04 -18.00
C ALA A 67 6.33 -2.05 -17.69
N GLY A 68 5.98 -3.35 -17.71
CA GLY A 68 6.96 -4.43 -17.64
C GLY A 68 7.91 -4.35 -18.83
N LYS A 69 9.20 -4.57 -18.59
CA LYS A 69 10.16 -4.84 -19.67
C LYS A 69 10.30 -6.33 -19.86
#